data_AF-A0A9J6AQQ2-F1
#
_entry.id   AF-A0A9J6AQQ2-F1
#
_cell.length_a   1.000
_cell.length_b   1.000
_cell.length_c   1.000
_cell.angle_alpha   90.00
_cell.angle_beta   90.00
_cell.angle_gamma   90.00
#
_symmetry.space_group_name_H-M   'P 1'
#
loop_
_entity.id
_entity.type
_entity.pdbx_description
1 polymer ?
#
loop_
_entity_poly.entity_id
_entity_poly.type
_entity_poly.pdbx_seq_one_letter_code
_entity_poly.pdbx_strand_id
1 'polypeptide(L)'
;MHTFVSYTMGMVRRDIFTSPGAIIGDTIVSGTEVPIKMGNALPLSTAIHNIEITLGKGGQLARAAGAVAKLIAKEGKSATLKLPSGEVRLIPKNCSATVGQVGNVGVNQKSLGRAGSKRWLGKRPVVRGVVMNPVDHPHGGGEGEPQLVEKPTTPWGYPALGRRSKRNKYSDNLILRRRTNHLLKKIDKLNTKAEKEIIVTWSRASTIIPTMIGHTIAIHNGKEHLPIYITDSMVGHKLGEFAPTLNFRGHAKSDNRSRR
;
A
#
# COMPACT_ATOMS: atom_id res chain seq x y z
N MET A 1 17.43 3.58 -14.02
CA MET A 1 17.20 4.78 -14.87
C MET A 1 17.66 5.96 -14.07
N HIS A 2 18.92 6.31 -14.29
CA HIS A 2 19.55 7.48 -13.74
C HIS A 2 19.92 8.39 -14.92
N THR A 3 19.83 9.69 -14.73
CA THR A 3 20.34 10.69 -15.67
C THR A 3 21.68 11.18 -15.15
N PHE A 4 22.67 11.26 -16.05
CA PHE A 4 23.96 11.87 -15.76
C PHE A 4 23.83 13.39 -15.82
N VAL A 5 24.30 14.06 -14.78
CA VAL A 5 24.35 15.53 -14.72
C VAL A 5 25.80 15.97 -14.50
N SER A 6 26.26 16.87 -15.37
CA SER A 6 27.51 17.61 -15.23
C SER A 6 27.26 18.96 -14.59
N TYR A 7 28.07 19.33 -13.61
CA TYR A 7 28.00 20.65 -13.00
C TYR A 7 28.81 21.67 -13.81
N THR A 8 28.33 22.91 -13.86
CA THR A 8 29.01 24.01 -14.56
C THR A 8 30.28 24.46 -13.84
N MET A 9 30.35 24.26 -12.51
CA MET A 9 31.43 24.74 -11.64
C MET A 9 32.40 23.61 -11.25
N GLY A 10 32.85 22.83 -12.24
CA GLY A 10 33.88 21.79 -12.08
C GLY A 10 33.55 20.47 -12.80
N MET A 11 34.53 19.56 -12.89
CA MET A 11 34.39 18.26 -13.58
C MET A 11 33.67 17.20 -12.73
N VAL A 12 32.69 17.61 -11.92
CA VAL A 12 31.90 16.70 -11.08
C VAL A 12 30.70 16.22 -11.89
N ARG A 13 30.55 14.90 -12.00
CA ARG A 13 29.37 14.25 -12.59
C ARG A 13 28.62 13.50 -11.50
N ARG A 14 27.28 13.59 -11.50
CA ARG A 14 26.43 12.85 -10.57
C ARG A 14 25.26 12.21 -11.30
N ASP A 15 24.84 11.08 -10.74
CA ASP A 15 23.65 10.36 -11.19
C ASP A 15 22.45 10.79 -10.38
N ILE A 16 21.40 11.24 -11.07
CA ILE A 16 20.14 11.63 -10.45
C ILE A 16 18.99 10.77 -10.98
N PHE A 17 17.87 10.74 -10.26
CA PHE A 17 16.65 10.17 -10.79
C PHE A 17 16.11 11.05 -11.92
N THR A 18 15.82 10.44 -13.06
CA THR A 18 15.23 11.14 -14.21
C THR A 18 13.80 11.56 -13.88
N SER A 19 13.40 12.78 -14.21
CA SER A 19 11.99 13.21 -14.18
C SER A 19 11.30 12.92 -15.53
N PRO A 20 9.99 12.63 -15.57
CA PRO A 20 9.25 12.48 -16.82
C PRO A 20 9.41 13.71 -17.71
N GLY A 21 9.71 13.50 -18.99
CA GLY A 21 9.82 14.57 -19.97
C GLY A 21 11.13 15.39 -19.90
N ALA A 22 12.09 15.03 -19.05
CA ALA A 22 13.40 15.66 -19.06
C ALA A 22 14.17 15.29 -20.35
N ILE A 23 14.76 16.28 -21.01
CA ILE A 23 15.50 16.14 -22.27
C ILE A 23 16.99 16.40 -22.00
N ILE A 24 17.86 15.79 -22.81
CA ILE A 24 19.29 16.08 -22.77
C ILE A 24 19.51 17.58 -23.06
N GLY A 25 20.28 18.25 -22.21
CA GLY A 25 20.53 19.69 -22.27
C GLY A 25 19.72 20.52 -21.27
N ASP A 26 18.74 19.92 -20.58
CA ASP A 26 18.01 20.62 -19.51
C ASP A 26 18.93 21.01 -18.35
N THR A 27 18.83 22.28 -17.93
CA THR A 27 19.52 22.78 -16.73
C THR A 27 18.70 22.49 -15.47
N ILE A 28 19.36 21.88 -14.48
CA ILE A 28 18.79 21.53 -13.18
C ILE A 28 19.61 22.21 -12.08
N VAL A 29 18.93 22.77 -11.09
CA VAL A 29 19.53 23.48 -9.97
C VAL A 29 19.04 22.91 -8.64
N SER A 30 19.93 22.90 -7.64
CA SER A 30 19.62 22.51 -6.26
C SER A 30 19.93 23.65 -5.29
N GLY A 31 19.00 23.98 -4.39
CA GLY A 31 19.17 25.08 -3.44
C GLY A 31 17.88 25.45 -2.71
N THR A 32 17.95 26.43 -1.79
CA THR A 32 16.81 26.91 -1.01
C THR A 32 15.89 27.83 -1.81
N GLU A 33 16.46 28.74 -2.59
CA GLU A 33 15.75 29.73 -3.41
C GLU A 33 15.86 29.37 -4.89
N VAL A 34 15.24 28.25 -5.27
CA VAL A 34 15.28 27.72 -6.63
C VAL A 34 13.88 27.72 -7.22
N PRO A 35 13.70 28.06 -8.51
CA PRO A 35 12.40 28.00 -9.16
C PRO A 35 11.82 26.58 -9.10
N ILE A 36 10.50 26.49 -8.91
CA ILE A 36 9.75 25.24 -8.89
C ILE A 36 9.63 24.71 -10.34
N LYS A 37 10.73 24.15 -10.84
CA LYS A 37 10.82 23.46 -12.13
C LYS A 37 11.05 21.97 -11.89
N MET A 38 10.56 21.12 -12.79
CA MET A 38 10.82 19.68 -12.73
C MET A 38 12.33 19.39 -12.70
N GLY A 39 12.73 18.45 -11.85
CA GLY A 39 14.14 18.06 -11.67
C GLY A 39 14.90 18.90 -10.64
N ASN A 40 14.47 20.13 -10.33
CA ASN A 40 15.13 20.96 -9.32
C ASN A 40 14.95 20.37 -7.91
N ALA A 41 15.99 20.50 -7.09
CA ALA A 41 15.96 20.06 -5.69
C ALA A 41 15.86 21.26 -4.75
N LEU A 42 14.81 21.31 -3.95
CA LEU A 42 14.55 22.38 -2.99
C LEU A 42 13.84 21.86 -1.73
N PRO A 43 13.73 22.66 -0.66
CA PRO A 43 12.92 22.31 0.49
C PRO A 43 11.47 21.98 0.07
N LEU A 44 10.82 21.09 0.81
CA LEU A 44 9.56 20.42 0.46
C LEU A 44 8.57 21.31 -0.35
N SER A 45 8.17 20.83 -1.53
CA SER A 45 7.27 21.52 -2.47
C SER A 45 6.06 20.64 -2.86
N THR A 46 5.23 21.07 -3.81
CA THR A 46 3.90 20.52 -4.12
C THR A 46 3.90 19.04 -4.54
N ALA A 47 4.59 18.69 -5.63
CA ALA A 47 4.74 17.32 -6.11
C ALA A 47 6.21 16.96 -6.14
N ILE A 48 6.61 15.97 -5.33
CA ILE A 48 8.02 15.71 -5.03
C ILE A 48 8.34 14.22 -5.01
N HIS A 49 9.60 13.92 -5.31
CA HIS A 49 10.21 12.60 -5.22
C HIS A 49 11.59 12.70 -4.58
N ASN A 50 12.23 11.55 -4.31
CA ASN A 50 13.55 11.48 -3.67
C ASN A 50 13.66 12.32 -2.38
N ILE A 51 12.77 12.03 -1.42
CA ILE A 51 12.54 12.90 -0.25
C ILE A 51 13.38 12.44 0.93
N GLU A 52 14.03 13.37 1.62
CA GLU A 52 14.74 13.13 2.87
C GLU A 52 13.77 12.92 4.04
N ILE A 53 14.05 11.94 4.92
CA ILE A 53 13.33 11.78 6.19
C ILE A 53 14.02 12.56 7.31
N THR A 54 15.35 12.63 7.23
CA THR A 54 16.21 13.35 8.17
C THR A 54 17.14 14.22 7.34
N LEU A 55 17.30 15.48 7.78
CA LEU A 55 18.15 16.46 7.12
C LEU A 55 19.55 15.89 6.86
N GLY A 56 20.02 16.00 5.60
CA GLY A 56 21.38 15.62 5.22
C GLY A 56 21.65 14.11 5.12
N LYS A 57 20.64 13.26 5.35
CA LYS A 57 20.78 11.79 5.17
C LYS A 57 20.45 11.33 3.74
N GLY A 58 20.23 12.27 2.83
CA GLY A 58 19.87 11.98 1.44
C GLY A 58 18.45 11.47 1.28
N GLY A 59 17.98 11.48 0.02
CA GLY A 59 16.63 11.07 -0.33
C GLY A 59 16.40 9.58 -0.09
N GLN A 60 15.37 9.26 0.69
CA GLN A 60 15.02 7.89 1.10
C GLN A 60 13.65 7.46 0.58
N LEU A 61 12.70 8.40 0.49
CA LEU A 61 11.32 8.13 0.10
C LEU A 61 11.07 8.46 -1.38
N ALA A 62 10.07 7.79 -1.97
CA ALA A 62 9.61 8.02 -3.35
C ALA A 62 10.74 7.97 -4.40
N ARG A 63 11.53 6.88 -4.41
CA ARG A 63 12.62 6.64 -5.38
C ARG A 63 12.31 5.62 -6.47
N ALA A 64 11.22 4.87 -6.32
CA ALA A 64 10.83 3.88 -7.31
C ALA A 64 10.34 4.55 -8.59
N ALA A 65 10.46 3.86 -9.73
CA ALA A 65 9.93 4.32 -11.00
C ALA A 65 8.45 4.73 -10.89
N GLY A 66 8.10 5.91 -11.41
CA GLY A 66 6.75 6.47 -11.30
C GLY A 66 6.32 6.89 -9.89
N ALA A 67 7.18 6.85 -8.87
CA ALA A 67 6.81 7.29 -7.54
C ALA A 67 6.70 8.83 -7.46
N VAL A 68 5.67 9.29 -6.75
CA VAL A 68 5.44 10.70 -6.43
C VAL A 68 4.81 10.79 -5.04
N ALA A 69 5.24 11.78 -4.26
CA ALA A 69 4.54 12.21 -3.05
C ALA A 69 3.97 13.60 -3.26
N LYS A 70 2.86 13.89 -2.59
CA LYS A 70 2.21 15.21 -2.62
C LYS A 70 2.33 15.87 -1.27
N LEU A 71 2.72 17.14 -1.26
CA LEU A 71 2.63 17.98 -0.08
C LEU A 71 1.17 18.38 0.14
N ILE A 72 0.69 18.19 1.36
CA ILE A 72 -0.67 18.57 1.77
C ILE A 72 -0.63 19.94 2.42
N ALA A 73 0.24 20.10 3.42
CA ALA A 73 0.33 21.30 4.24
C ALA A 73 1.74 21.47 4.80
N LYS A 74 2.11 22.72 5.11
CA LYS A 74 3.32 23.06 5.86
C LYS A 74 2.86 23.72 7.15
N GLU A 75 3.21 23.15 8.30
CA GLU A 75 2.75 23.62 9.60
C GLU A 75 3.91 23.63 10.61
N GLY A 76 4.21 24.82 11.13
CA GLY A 76 5.33 25.03 12.05
C GLY A 76 6.65 24.51 11.50
N LYS A 77 7.27 23.58 12.25
CA LYS A 77 8.58 22.98 11.94
C LYS A 77 8.50 21.77 10.99
N SER A 78 7.29 21.29 10.70
CA SER A 78 7.05 20.07 9.92
C SER A 78 6.19 20.34 8.69
N ALA A 79 6.20 19.41 7.76
CA ALA A 79 5.38 19.40 6.57
C ALA A 79 4.69 18.05 6.45
N THR A 80 3.43 18.10 6.05
CA THR A 80 2.57 16.93 5.92
C THR A 80 2.60 16.46 4.48
N LEU A 81 3.10 15.24 4.26
CA LEU A 81 3.22 14.62 2.95
C LEU A 81 2.30 13.41 2.83
N LYS A 82 1.65 13.29 1.66
CA LYS A 82 1.00 12.07 1.19
C LYS A 82 1.99 11.25 0.38
N LEU A 83 2.44 10.13 0.94
CA LEU A 83 3.38 9.21 0.30
C LEU A 83 2.72 8.41 -0.83
N PRO A 84 3.49 7.82 -1.76
CA PRO A 84 2.95 6.96 -2.82
C PRO A 84 2.21 5.72 -2.28
N SER A 85 2.49 5.30 -1.04
CA SER A 85 1.75 4.25 -0.34
C SER A 85 0.32 4.66 0.04
N GLY A 86 0.01 5.95 0.03
CA GLY A 86 -1.21 6.55 0.57
C GLY A 86 -1.13 6.90 2.06
N GLU A 87 0.00 6.62 2.72
CA GLU A 87 0.28 7.07 4.10
C GLU A 87 0.47 8.59 4.13
N VAL A 88 -0.09 9.24 5.15
CA VAL A 88 0.12 10.67 5.44
C VAL A 88 1.09 10.77 6.61
N ARG A 89 2.21 11.45 6.38
CA ARG A 89 3.34 11.50 7.30
C ARG A 89 3.92 12.90 7.42
N LEU A 90 4.32 13.27 8.62
CA LEU A 90 5.07 14.47 8.95
C LEU A 90 6.56 14.28 8.66
N ILE A 91 7.15 15.25 7.97
CA ILE A 91 8.59 15.34 7.70
C ILE A 91 9.06 16.74 8.07
N PRO A 92 10.26 16.93 8.64
CA PRO A 92 10.80 18.25 8.92
C PRO A 92 10.82 19.15 7.67
N LYS A 93 10.44 20.42 7.82
CA LYS A 93 10.34 21.37 6.69
C LYS A 93 11.68 21.58 5.95
N ASN A 94 12.79 21.44 6.67
CA ASN A 94 14.14 21.67 6.16
C ASN A 94 14.67 20.52 5.29
N CYS A 95 13.99 19.37 5.26
CA CYS A 95 14.38 18.23 4.44
C CYS A 95 14.30 18.58 2.95
N SER A 96 15.30 18.13 2.20
CA SER A 96 15.35 18.35 0.75
C SER A 96 14.49 17.34 0.00
N ALA A 97 13.95 17.78 -1.14
CA ALA A 97 13.26 16.90 -2.07
C ALA A 97 13.41 17.41 -3.52
N THR A 98 13.26 16.51 -4.49
CA THR A 98 13.30 16.85 -5.90
C THR A 98 11.88 17.06 -6.42
N VAL A 99 11.64 18.13 -7.16
CA VAL A 99 10.33 18.45 -7.74
C VAL A 99 10.03 17.52 -8.91
N GLY A 100 8.79 17.04 -8.95
CA GLY A 100 8.25 16.15 -9.98
C GLY A 100 8.09 14.71 -9.51
N GLN A 101 7.80 13.84 -10.47
CA GLN A 101 7.67 12.40 -10.30
C GLN A 101 8.97 11.71 -10.75
N VAL A 102 9.24 10.50 -10.27
CA VAL A 102 10.30 9.66 -10.87
C VAL A 102 9.86 9.18 -12.25
N GLY A 103 10.75 9.23 -13.24
CA GLY A 103 10.51 8.76 -14.60
C GLY A 103 10.18 7.26 -14.69
N ASN A 104 9.99 6.79 -15.92
CA ASN A 104 9.69 5.38 -16.24
C ASN A 104 8.37 4.86 -15.67
N VAL A 105 7.30 5.65 -15.79
CA VAL A 105 5.98 5.31 -15.25
C VAL A 105 5.44 3.97 -15.80
N GLY A 106 5.75 3.66 -17.06
CA GLY A 106 5.31 2.44 -17.75
C GLY A 106 6.04 1.15 -17.35
N VAL A 107 6.97 1.17 -16.39
CA VAL A 107 7.74 -0.05 -16.04
C VAL A 107 6.83 -1.20 -15.59
N ASN A 108 5.70 -0.88 -14.94
CA ASN A 108 4.75 -1.87 -14.42
C ASN A 108 3.89 -2.52 -15.52
N GLN A 109 3.87 -1.95 -16.73
CA GLN A 109 3.11 -2.50 -17.87
C GLN A 109 3.88 -3.62 -18.59
N LYS A 110 5.18 -3.80 -18.29
CA LYS A 110 6.02 -4.81 -18.93
C LYS A 110 5.71 -6.20 -18.35
N SER A 111 5.32 -7.13 -19.21
CA SER A 111 5.29 -8.56 -18.88
C SER A 111 6.65 -9.21 -19.16
N LEU A 112 7.13 -10.05 -18.26
CA LEU A 112 8.40 -10.77 -18.43
C LEU A 112 8.32 -11.92 -19.44
N GLY A 113 7.10 -12.38 -19.77
CA GLY A 113 6.78 -13.38 -20.80
C GLY A 113 7.24 -14.82 -20.49
N ARG A 114 8.51 -15.00 -20.11
CA ARG A 114 9.14 -16.30 -19.87
C ARG A 114 9.75 -16.41 -18.47
N ALA A 115 9.85 -17.63 -17.96
CA ALA A 115 10.44 -17.91 -16.66
C ALA A 115 11.91 -17.46 -16.56
N GLY A 116 12.70 -17.66 -17.64
CA GLY A 116 14.12 -17.26 -17.69
C GLY A 116 14.35 -15.76 -17.48
N SER A 117 13.46 -14.90 -17.95
CA SER A 117 13.56 -13.45 -17.76
C SER A 117 13.54 -13.04 -16.28
N LYS A 118 12.86 -13.81 -15.40
CA LYS A 118 12.92 -13.57 -13.94
C LYS A 118 14.30 -13.90 -13.36
N ARG A 119 14.99 -14.90 -13.90
CA ARG A 119 16.32 -15.33 -13.45
C ARG A 119 17.38 -14.27 -13.74
N TRP A 120 17.27 -13.57 -14.88
CA TRP A 120 18.14 -12.45 -15.23
C TRP A 120 18.07 -11.28 -14.23
N LEU A 121 16.94 -11.13 -13.54
CA LEU A 121 16.77 -10.16 -12.44
C LEU A 121 17.29 -10.67 -11.10
N GLY A 122 17.99 -11.81 -11.06
CA GLY A 122 18.48 -12.45 -9.83
C GLY A 122 17.40 -13.13 -8.98
N LYS A 123 16.17 -13.27 -9.48
CA LYS A 123 15.07 -13.90 -8.73
C LYS A 123 15.01 -15.39 -8.98
N ARG A 124 15.23 -16.19 -7.93
CA ARG A 124 15.12 -17.66 -7.93
C ARG A 124 13.65 -18.11 -7.91
N PRO A 125 13.33 -19.31 -8.40
CA PRO A 125 12.01 -19.90 -8.23
C PRO A 125 11.69 -20.07 -6.73
N VAL A 126 10.43 -19.86 -6.36
CA VAL A 126 9.93 -20.02 -4.98
C VAL A 126 8.90 -21.14 -5.00
N VAL A 127 9.05 -22.10 -4.08
CA VAL A 127 8.15 -23.24 -3.93
C VAL A 127 7.02 -22.89 -2.98
N ARG A 128 5.79 -23.33 -3.26
CA ARG A 128 4.64 -23.13 -2.38
C ARG A 128 4.75 -24.04 -1.15
N GLY A 129 4.44 -23.52 0.04
CA GLY A 129 4.50 -24.30 1.29
C GLY A 129 3.63 -25.56 1.30
N VAL A 130 2.52 -25.56 0.55
CA VAL A 130 1.60 -26.70 0.40
C VAL A 130 2.24 -27.92 -0.26
N VAL A 131 3.27 -27.69 -1.09
CA VAL A 131 3.97 -28.76 -1.83
C VAL A 131 5.10 -29.38 -0.98
N MET A 132 5.43 -28.79 0.16
CA MET A 132 6.55 -29.20 0.99
C MET A 132 6.14 -30.31 1.97
N ASN A 133 7.13 -30.88 2.67
CA ASN A 133 6.85 -31.82 3.75
C ASN A 133 6.47 -31.08 5.05
N PRO A 134 5.81 -31.74 6.02
CA PRO A 134 5.45 -31.12 7.31
C PRO A 134 6.63 -30.52 8.08
N VAL A 135 7.83 -31.09 7.91
CA VAL A 135 9.08 -30.59 8.53
C VAL A 135 9.53 -29.24 7.96
N ASP A 136 9.21 -28.95 6.71
CA ASP A 136 9.70 -27.77 5.98
C ASP A 136 8.75 -26.59 6.09
N HIS A 137 7.43 -26.85 6.15
CA HIS A 137 6.40 -25.82 6.18
C HIS A 137 5.19 -26.25 7.00
N PRO A 138 4.55 -25.35 7.78
CA PRO A 138 3.30 -25.65 8.48
C PRO A 138 2.09 -26.03 7.60
N HIS A 139 2.24 -25.96 6.28
CA HIS A 139 1.20 -26.34 5.31
C HIS A 139 1.60 -27.60 4.54
N GLY A 140 2.76 -28.18 4.85
CA GLY A 140 3.31 -29.32 4.13
C GLY A 140 2.70 -30.63 4.59
N GLY A 141 2.78 -31.63 3.71
CA GLY A 141 2.20 -32.96 3.88
C GLY A 141 0.71 -33.06 3.52
N GLY A 142 0.11 -34.19 3.91
CA GLY A 142 -1.21 -34.61 3.45
C GLY A 142 -1.12 -35.52 2.23
N GLU A 143 -2.12 -36.38 2.05
CA GLU A 143 -2.29 -37.18 0.84
C GLU A 143 -3.01 -36.35 -0.23
N GLY A 144 -2.46 -36.30 -1.44
CA GLY A 144 -3.04 -35.52 -2.54
C GLY A 144 -2.87 -34.00 -2.40
N GLU A 145 -3.77 -33.22 -3.01
CA GLU A 145 -3.75 -31.75 -2.90
C GLU A 145 -4.49 -31.30 -1.62
N PRO A 146 -3.80 -30.67 -0.66
CA PRO A 146 -4.42 -30.25 0.60
C PRO A 146 -5.47 -29.16 0.40
N GLN A 147 -6.54 -29.23 1.19
CA GLN A 147 -7.57 -28.19 1.22
C GLN A 147 -7.02 -26.87 1.81
N LEU A 148 -7.74 -25.78 1.54
CA LEU A 148 -7.40 -24.44 2.01
C LEU A 148 -7.30 -24.40 3.55
N VAL A 149 -6.11 -24.10 4.05
CA VAL A 149 -5.85 -23.96 5.50
C VAL A 149 -6.59 -22.72 6.04
N GLU A 150 -7.38 -22.90 7.10
CA GLU A 150 -8.16 -21.81 7.73
C GLU A 150 -7.29 -20.63 8.18
N LYS A 151 -6.03 -20.90 8.59
CA LYS A 151 -5.06 -19.90 9.03
C LYS A 151 -3.80 -19.99 8.19
N PRO A 152 -3.69 -19.24 7.08
CA PRO A 152 -2.47 -19.21 6.29
C PRO A 152 -1.30 -18.68 7.13
N THR A 153 -0.23 -19.47 7.19
CA THR A 153 0.99 -19.19 7.95
C THR A 153 2.20 -19.01 7.04
N THR A 154 3.20 -18.31 7.58
CA THR A 154 4.55 -18.24 7.01
C THR A 154 5.32 -19.54 7.30
N PRO A 155 6.46 -19.78 6.62
CA PRO A 155 7.31 -20.94 6.91
C PRO A 155 7.74 -21.05 8.39
N TRP A 156 7.76 -19.93 9.12
CA TRP A 156 8.10 -19.86 10.54
C TRP A 156 6.88 -19.90 11.49
N GLY A 157 5.69 -20.25 10.99
CA GLY A 157 4.48 -20.42 11.81
C GLY A 157 3.74 -19.14 12.19
N TYR A 158 4.14 -17.96 11.69
CA TYR A 158 3.39 -16.73 11.95
C TYR A 158 2.19 -16.59 11.01
N PRO A 159 1.06 -15.99 11.44
CA PRO A 159 -0.06 -15.69 10.54
C PRO A 159 0.37 -14.79 9.38
N ALA A 160 0.16 -15.25 8.14
CA ALA A 160 0.55 -14.54 6.92
C ALA A 160 -0.45 -13.45 6.51
N LEU A 161 -1.73 -13.64 6.83
CA LEU A 161 -2.81 -12.70 6.51
C LEU A 161 -3.24 -11.89 7.74
N GLY A 162 -3.50 -10.60 7.53
CA GLY A 162 -4.16 -9.72 8.52
C GLY A 162 -3.30 -9.28 9.73
N ARG A 163 -2.24 -10.02 10.10
CA ARG A 163 -1.37 -9.67 11.22
C ARG A 163 -0.50 -8.46 10.88
N ARG A 164 -0.63 -7.38 11.67
CA ARG A 164 0.25 -6.20 11.56
C ARG A 164 1.61 -6.53 12.20
N SER A 165 2.68 -6.42 11.43
CA SER A 165 4.06 -6.70 11.88
C SER A 165 4.79 -5.48 12.45
N LYS A 166 4.23 -4.27 12.26
CA LYS A 166 4.84 -3.03 12.75
C LYS A 166 4.71 -2.94 14.27
N ARG A 167 5.85 -2.84 14.95
CA ARG A 167 5.97 -2.53 16.38
C ARG A 167 5.77 -1.04 16.64
N ASN A 168 5.42 -0.69 17.88
CA ASN A 168 5.42 0.70 18.32
C ASN A 168 6.86 1.24 18.26
N LYS A 169 7.03 2.36 17.57
CA LYS A 169 8.33 3.01 17.35
C LYS A 169 8.18 4.52 17.47
N TYR A 170 9.30 5.22 17.71
CA TYR A 170 9.35 6.69 17.73
C TYR A 170 8.68 7.35 16.51
N SER A 171 8.71 6.67 15.36
CA SER A 171 8.13 7.16 14.11
C SER A 171 6.60 7.21 14.09
N ASP A 172 5.91 6.58 15.05
CA ASP A 172 4.44 6.56 15.07
C ASP A 172 3.86 7.96 15.28
N ASN A 173 4.51 8.80 16.09
CA ASN A 173 4.10 10.20 16.30
C ASN A 173 4.18 11.05 15.02
N LEU A 174 5.00 10.63 14.06
CA LEU A 174 5.15 11.33 12.78
C LEU A 174 4.13 10.85 11.73
N ILE A 175 3.33 9.83 12.01
CA ILE A 175 2.40 9.24 11.04
C ILE A 175 0.97 9.64 11.41
N LEU A 176 0.42 10.57 10.64
CA LEU A 176 -0.94 11.09 10.84
C LEU A 176 -2.00 10.09 10.35
N ARG A 177 -1.77 9.45 9.20
CA ARG A 177 -2.70 8.45 8.62
C ARG A 177 -1.92 7.30 8.02
N ARG A 178 -2.22 6.08 8.43
CA ARG A 178 -1.62 4.87 7.82
C ARG A 178 -2.06 4.69 6.38
N ARG A 179 -1.28 3.92 5.61
CA ARG A 179 -1.61 3.54 4.22
C ARG A 179 -3.07 3.10 4.12
N THR A 180 -3.78 3.65 3.14
CA THR A 180 -5.19 3.34 2.92
C THR A 180 -5.36 1.89 2.50
N ASN A 181 -6.28 1.19 3.14
CA ASN A 181 -6.71 -0.13 2.70
C ASN A 181 -7.33 -0.03 1.29
N HIS A 182 -7.23 -1.10 0.51
CA HIS A 182 -7.76 -1.18 -0.85
C HIS A 182 -9.23 -0.76 -0.96
N LEU A 183 -10.04 -1.09 0.06
CA LEU A 183 -11.45 -0.71 0.16
C LEU A 183 -11.66 0.81 0.20
N LEU A 184 -10.88 1.54 1.01
CA LEU A 184 -10.99 3.00 1.08
C LEU A 184 -10.61 3.66 -0.25
N LYS A 185 -9.62 3.11 -0.97
CA LYS A 185 -9.28 3.60 -2.32
C LYS A 185 -10.42 3.42 -3.31
N LYS A 186 -11.17 2.31 -3.24
CA LYS A 186 -12.36 2.10 -4.08
C LYS A 186 -13.45 3.12 -3.77
N ILE A 187 -13.71 3.36 -2.47
CA ILE A 187 -14.70 4.34 -2.01
C ILE A 187 -14.34 5.74 -2.50
N ASP A 188 -13.09 6.19 -2.29
CA ASP A 188 -12.63 7.51 -2.76
C ASP A 188 -12.80 7.66 -4.29
N LYS A 189 -12.53 6.59 -5.06
CA LYS A 189 -12.69 6.59 -6.52
C LYS A 189 -14.16 6.72 -6.95
N LEU A 190 -15.06 6.01 -6.27
CA LEU A 190 -16.50 6.08 -6.54
C LEU A 190 -17.10 7.43 -6.15
N ASN A 191 -16.69 7.98 -4.99
CA ASN A 191 -17.04 9.34 -4.57
C ASN A 191 -16.60 10.38 -5.61
N THR A 192 -15.41 10.23 -6.19
CA THR A 192 -14.93 11.13 -7.26
C THR A 192 -15.76 11.02 -8.54
N LYS A 193 -16.35 9.85 -8.81
CA LYS A 193 -17.19 9.58 -10.00
C LYS A 193 -18.68 9.83 -9.75
N ALA A 194 -19.08 10.15 -8.51
CA ALA A 194 -20.48 10.24 -8.05
C ALA A 194 -21.33 8.97 -8.34
N GLU A 195 -20.69 7.80 -8.42
CA GLU A 195 -21.32 6.51 -8.70
C GLU A 195 -21.61 5.76 -7.39
N LYS A 196 -22.82 5.21 -7.24
CA LYS A 196 -23.23 4.37 -6.10
C LYS A 196 -23.21 2.89 -6.45
N GLU A 197 -22.06 2.41 -6.90
CA GLU A 197 -21.87 0.99 -7.24
C GLU A 197 -21.64 0.12 -5.99
N ILE A 198 -21.95 -1.16 -6.10
CA ILE A 198 -21.71 -2.15 -5.05
C ILE A 198 -20.21 -2.44 -4.95
N ILE A 199 -19.62 -2.21 -3.78
CA ILE A 199 -18.19 -2.37 -3.54
C ILE A 199 -17.89 -3.77 -3.03
N VAL A 200 -17.34 -4.62 -3.89
CA VAL A 200 -16.90 -5.97 -3.47
C VAL A 200 -15.60 -5.90 -2.65
N THR A 201 -15.61 -6.53 -1.47
CA THR A 201 -14.47 -6.61 -0.56
C THR A 201 -14.31 -7.96 0.12
N TRP A 202 -13.04 -8.37 0.25
CA TRP A 202 -12.61 -9.47 1.13
C TRP A 202 -12.12 -8.96 2.49
N SER A 203 -12.06 -7.63 2.68
CA SER A 203 -11.47 -7.01 3.86
C SER A 203 -12.45 -6.97 5.04
N ARG A 204 -12.83 -8.15 5.56
CA ARG A 204 -13.69 -8.31 6.74
C ARG A 204 -13.16 -7.58 7.98
N ALA A 205 -11.84 -7.46 8.11
CA ALA A 205 -11.19 -6.82 9.25
C ALA A 205 -11.12 -5.28 9.16
N SER A 206 -11.63 -4.65 8.08
CA SER A 206 -11.66 -3.20 7.98
C SER A 206 -12.75 -2.61 8.88
N THR A 207 -12.38 -1.61 9.67
CA THR A 207 -13.30 -0.80 10.48
C THR A 207 -14.08 0.16 9.58
N ILE A 208 -15.37 0.33 9.84
CA ILE A 208 -16.24 1.28 9.16
C ILE A 208 -15.90 2.69 9.65
N ILE A 209 -15.68 3.60 8.70
CA ILE A 209 -15.29 5.00 8.92
C ILE A 209 -16.42 5.88 8.37
N PRO A 210 -16.68 7.10 8.91
CA PRO A 210 -17.76 7.96 8.43
C PRO A 210 -17.78 8.21 6.91
N THR A 211 -16.62 8.22 6.26
CA THR A 211 -16.50 8.37 4.81
C THR A 211 -17.12 7.21 4.00
N MET A 212 -17.47 6.10 4.65
CA MET A 212 -18.09 4.93 4.03
C MET A 212 -19.62 4.97 4.09
N ILE A 213 -20.21 5.90 4.84
CA ILE A 213 -21.67 6.03 4.97
C ILE A 213 -22.29 6.27 3.59
N GLY A 214 -23.45 5.68 3.34
CA GLY A 214 -24.18 5.84 2.07
C GLY A 214 -23.70 4.94 0.93
N HIS A 215 -22.75 4.05 1.19
CA HIS A 215 -22.24 3.08 0.22
C HIS A 215 -22.75 1.66 0.52
N THR A 216 -22.99 0.89 -0.53
CA THR A 216 -23.29 -0.55 -0.42
C THR A 216 -22.00 -1.34 -0.60
N ILE A 217 -21.54 -2.01 0.47
CA ILE A 217 -20.32 -2.81 0.47
C ILE A 217 -20.68 -4.29 0.53
N ALA A 218 -20.23 -5.06 -0.46
CA ALA A 218 -20.43 -6.51 -0.51
C ALA A 218 -19.28 -7.26 0.17
N ILE A 219 -19.55 -7.79 1.37
CA ILE A 219 -18.57 -8.37 2.30
C ILE A 219 -18.54 -9.89 2.13
N HIS A 220 -17.36 -10.46 1.88
CA HIS A 220 -17.21 -11.91 1.71
C HIS A 220 -17.49 -12.68 3.01
N ASN A 221 -18.42 -13.63 3.01
CA ASN A 221 -18.77 -14.49 4.15
C ASN A 221 -18.04 -15.85 4.18
N GLY A 222 -17.15 -16.12 3.22
CA GLY A 222 -16.48 -17.42 3.08
C GLY A 222 -17.02 -18.24 1.91
N LYS A 223 -18.23 -17.93 1.43
CA LYS A 223 -18.84 -18.54 0.24
C LYS A 223 -19.21 -17.50 -0.81
N GLU A 224 -19.85 -16.42 -0.39
CA GLU A 224 -20.40 -15.37 -1.25
C GLU A 224 -20.13 -13.96 -0.68
N HIS A 225 -20.47 -12.93 -1.44
CA HIS A 225 -20.37 -11.53 -1.01
C HIS A 225 -21.76 -10.99 -0.66
N LEU A 226 -22.00 -10.72 0.63
CA LEU A 226 -23.24 -10.15 1.15
C LEU A 226 -23.23 -8.62 1.01
N PRO A 227 -24.12 -8.01 0.19
CA PRO A 227 -24.22 -6.56 0.04
C PRO A 227 -24.85 -5.92 1.28
N ILE A 228 -24.12 -5.02 1.93
CA ILE A 228 -24.57 -4.32 3.14
C ILE A 228 -24.49 -2.82 2.90
N TYR A 229 -25.62 -2.13 3.11
CA TYR A 229 -25.67 -0.67 3.05
C TYR A 229 -25.17 -0.08 4.37
N ILE A 230 -24.15 0.78 4.30
CA ILE A 230 -23.51 1.35 5.48
C ILE A 230 -24.29 2.56 5.98
N THR A 231 -24.74 2.46 7.22
CA THR A 231 -25.40 3.53 7.98
C THR A 231 -24.48 4.12 9.03
N ASP A 232 -24.84 5.27 9.59
CA ASP A 232 -24.04 5.98 10.59
C ASP A 232 -23.83 5.16 11.88
N SER A 233 -24.82 4.39 12.30
CA SER A 233 -24.74 3.51 13.48
C SER A 233 -23.72 2.36 13.35
N MET A 234 -23.28 2.06 12.13
CA MET A 234 -22.28 1.02 11.86
C MET A 234 -20.83 1.53 11.99
N VAL A 235 -20.63 2.85 12.13
CA VAL A 235 -19.29 3.44 12.26
C VAL A 235 -18.59 2.90 13.51
N GLY A 236 -17.30 2.55 13.37
CA GLY A 236 -16.49 2.00 14.47
C GLY A 236 -16.52 0.47 14.56
N HIS A 237 -17.52 -0.20 14.00
CA HIS A 237 -17.58 -1.65 13.91
C HIS A 237 -16.74 -2.21 12.74
N LYS A 238 -16.39 -3.50 12.79
CA LYS A 238 -15.70 -4.17 11.67
C LYS A 238 -16.72 -4.67 10.64
N LEU A 239 -16.39 -4.54 9.36
CA LEU A 239 -17.23 -5.05 8.26
C LEU A 239 -17.61 -6.52 8.43
N GLY A 240 -16.71 -7.36 8.95
CA GLY A 240 -16.96 -8.78 9.14
C GLY A 240 -18.00 -9.11 10.22
N GLU A 241 -18.36 -8.18 11.10
CA GLU A 241 -19.40 -8.38 12.12
C GLU A 241 -20.79 -8.46 11.47
N PHE A 242 -20.99 -7.76 10.35
CA PHE A 242 -22.26 -7.72 9.62
C PHE A 242 -22.42 -8.83 8.57
N ALA A 243 -21.37 -9.63 8.34
CA ALA A 243 -21.38 -10.74 7.38
C ALA A 243 -20.88 -12.04 8.05
N PRO A 244 -21.70 -12.72 8.86
CA PRO A 244 -21.27 -13.92 9.60
C PRO A 244 -20.81 -15.05 8.66
N THR A 245 -19.79 -15.81 9.07
CA THR A 245 -19.24 -16.93 8.27
C THR A 245 -19.96 -18.26 8.49
N LEU A 246 -20.66 -18.40 9.61
CA LEU A 246 -21.43 -19.58 9.99
C LEU A 246 -22.84 -19.14 10.34
N ASN A 247 -23.82 -19.59 9.57
CA ASN A 247 -25.22 -19.49 9.98
C ASN A 247 -25.43 -20.58 11.04
N PHE A 248 -25.51 -20.20 12.30
CA PHE A 248 -25.82 -21.13 13.38
C PHE A 248 -27.26 -21.61 13.22
N ARG A 249 -27.47 -22.68 12.45
CA ARG A 249 -28.72 -23.44 12.50
C ARG A 249 -28.70 -24.18 13.83
N GLY A 250 -29.37 -23.62 14.83
CA GLY A 250 -29.62 -24.35 16.07
C GLY A 250 -30.22 -25.71 15.72
N HIS A 251 -29.64 -26.79 16.22
CA HIS A 251 -30.27 -28.10 16.13
C HIS A 251 -31.63 -27.98 16.82
N ALA A 252 -32.72 -28.13 16.07
CA ALA A 252 -34.03 -28.30 16.66
C ALA A 252 -33.97 -29.56 17.53
N LYS A 253 -34.06 -29.39 18.86
CA LYS A 253 -34.29 -30.52 19.76
C LYS A 253 -35.67 -31.06 19.44
N SER A 254 -35.75 -32.11 18.63
CA SER A 254 -36.96 -32.92 18.55
C SER A 254 -37.08 -33.67 19.87
N ASP A 255 -37.92 -33.18 20.77
CA ASP A 255 -38.19 -33.83 22.05
C ASP A 255 -39.12 -35.04 21.82
N ASN A 256 -38.54 -36.17 21.40
CA ASN A 256 -39.27 -37.44 21.25
C ASN A 256 -39.35 -38.19 22.59
N ARG A 257 -39.84 -37.52 23.64
CA ARG A 257 -40.23 -38.17 24.90
C ARG A 257 -41.72 -37.96 25.19
N SER A 258 -42.54 -38.64 24.41
CA SER A 258 -43.85 -39.12 24.89
C SER A 258 -44.23 -40.39 24.11
N ARG A 259 -43.98 -41.56 24.73
CA ARG A 259 -44.68 -42.85 24.55
C ARG A 259 -43.85 -43.99 25.15
N ARG A 260 -43.99 -44.17 26.46
CA ARG A 260 -44.28 -45.45 27.12
C ARG A 260 -44.50 -45.22 28.60
#